data_AF-A0A397J5W1-F1
#
_entry.id   AF-A0A397J5W1-F1
#
_cell.length_a   1.000
_cell.length_b   1.000
_cell.length_c   1.000
_cell.angle_alpha   90.00
_cell.angle_beta   90.00
_cell.angle_gamma   90.00
#
_symmetry.space_group_name_H-M   'P 1'
#
loop_
_entity.id
_entity.type
_entity.pdbx_description
1 polymer ?
#
loop_
_entity_poly.entity_id
_entity_poly.type
_entity_poly.pdbx_seq_one_letter_code
_entity_poly.pdbx_strand_id
1 'polypeptide(L)'
;MSDNITLNCLVYCDPKKKAFEVEIEKNKSVSSFKEKIKEKLYPQFESIAAKDIVLWKVNVPFGENTMKVDIVLKNDKDTGVQELSHPTKKIGIVFTENITDDSIHVVIERLSVHDVSGKILNAFKKIPNLTLPEVDELANFLEKPIPENMKMPLSQREYDNFLNPNLDDLCTSEDLDILFQVSKTESAYKFTIKTLGWPILNNPPSEEGTKYSYVSFWDANIRFPLELLISDGKSVRNSSQHTSTFAKQPDYGFIVNHVCPFRGEEKSPINNEDAKAKLRDKLCWTYDPAPYVLGYYANGPDVTFVAICRPLRGNNPDVVNIVKSNLNQRSDRIINLRRIINLSVLIKSLQKVIGWRETPEFQPIHRDKKTITVWATNIKKTFTDETESEARVEKLKNVYFLLKKKGVPNVDDLLQAGKGAVYLGPKGMSVRPNNQKELLEAIACILEALVVMHDGDKPIFHQDIRWANIIRLPGEPSESSKWILIDWDEAEGPLTRPAIHLAKENHAPEVFQENHYGEVDMWGVGRLITEASKWIIDISPKIIEFGREMQNYNRPNARDALEKIKSFMT
;
A
#
# COMPACT_ATOMS: atom_id res chain seq x y z
N MET A 1 -59.56 1.52 45.83
CA MET A 1 -58.69 0.45 45.29
C MET A 1 -57.81 1.10 44.25
N SER A 2 -56.49 1.04 44.41
CA SER A 2 -55.55 1.63 43.45
C SER A 2 -55.56 0.80 42.15
N ASP A 3 -55.94 1.43 41.04
CA ASP A 3 -55.96 0.82 39.71
C ASP A 3 -54.53 0.79 39.12
N ASN A 4 -53.65 0.03 39.78
CA ASN A 4 -52.25 -0.15 39.40
C ASN A 4 -52.12 -1.29 38.39
N ILE A 5 -51.06 -1.22 37.58
CA ILE A 5 -50.68 -2.23 36.61
C ILE A 5 -49.19 -2.52 36.78
N THR A 6 -48.82 -3.81 36.78
CA THR A 6 -47.44 -4.27 36.86
C THR A 6 -46.97 -4.68 35.48
N LEU A 7 -45.86 -4.12 35.02
CA LEU A 7 -45.30 -4.38 33.70
C LEU A 7 -43.91 -5.00 33.83
N ASN A 8 -43.76 -6.23 33.35
CA ASN A 8 -42.46 -6.86 33.11
C ASN A 8 -41.69 -6.12 32.01
N CYS A 9 -40.55 -5.56 32.39
CA CYS A 9 -39.69 -4.74 31.55
C CYS A 9 -38.34 -5.43 31.32
N LEU A 10 -37.73 -5.21 30.15
CA LEU A 10 -36.40 -5.70 29.83
C LEU A 10 -35.61 -4.67 29.01
N VAL A 11 -34.33 -4.48 29.30
CA VAL A 11 -33.44 -3.68 28.44
C VAL A 11 -33.10 -4.47 27.17
N TYR A 12 -33.19 -3.84 26.00
CA TYR A 12 -32.91 -4.51 24.73
C TYR A 12 -31.51 -5.15 24.72
N CYS A 13 -31.41 -6.37 24.20
CA CYS A 13 -30.25 -7.26 24.22
C CYS A 13 -29.80 -7.81 25.59
N ASP A 14 -30.44 -7.45 26.71
CA ASP A 14 -30.18 -8.13 27.98
C ASP A 14 -30.83 -9.53 28.01
N PRO A 15 -30.26 -10.50 28.76
CA PRO A 15 -30.85 -11.82 28.89
C PRO A 15 -32.17 -11.77 29.67
N LYS A 16 -33.14 -12.63 29.31
CA LYS A 16 -34.49 -12.67 29.93
C LYS A 16 -34.47 -12.70 31.47
N LYS A 17 -33.46 -13.32 32.07
CA LYS A 17 -33.24 -13.38 33.54
C LYS A 17 -33.03 -12.02 34.22
N LYS A 18 -32.77 -10.97 33.45
CA LYS A 18 -32.63 -9.58 33.93
C LYS A 18 -33.93 -8.77 33.77
N ALA A 19 -35.03 -9.40 33.36
CA ALA A 19 -36.33 -8.73 33.36
C ALA A 19 -36.66 -8.26 34.78
N PHE A 20 -37.35 -7.12 34.88
CA PHE A 20 -37.69 -6.48 36.14
C PHE A 20 -39.10 -5.89 36.07
N GLU A 21 -39.77 -5.85 37.21
CA GLU A 21 -41.12 -5.33 37.32
C GLU A 21 -41.14 -3.83 37.60
N VAL A 22 -42.06 -3.14 36.93
CA VAL A 22 -42.39 -1.74 37.20
C VAL A 22 -43.90 -1.63 37.42
N GLU A 23 -44.28 -1.25 38.64
CA GLU A 23 -45.67 -0.96 39.01
C GLU A 23 -45.99 0.52 38.74
N ILE A 24 -47.11 0.80 38.08
CA ILE A 24 -47.57 2.16 37.79
C ILE A 24 -49.11 2.26 37.81
N GLU A 25 -49.66 3.38 38.24
CA GLU A 25 -51.11 3.65 38.16
C GLU A 25 -51.55 3.77 36.70
N LYS A 26 -52.67 3.13 36.31
CA LYS A 26 -53.19 3.16 34.94
C LYS A 26 -53.52 4.57 34.42
N ASN A 27 -53.83 5.51 35.32
CA ASN A 27 -54.13 6.90 34.97
C ASN A 27 -52.88 7.75 34.63
N LYS A 28 -51.67 7.25 34.91
CA LYS A 28 -50.41 7.97 34.68
C LYS A 28 -50.01 7.90 33.22
N SER A 29 -49.18 8.85 32.82
CA SER A 29 -48.71 8.98 31.45
C SER A 29 -47.53 8.07 31.13
N VAL A 30 -47.27 7.82 29.84
CA VAL A 30 -46.04 7.20 29.36
C VAL A 30 -44.80 7.97 29.85
N SER A 31 -44.85 9.31 29.92
CA SER A 31 -43.75 10.11 30.48
C SER A 31 -43.45 9.75 31.94
N SER A 32 -44.49 9.59 32.76
CA SER A 32 -44.33 9.18 34.16
C SER A 32 -43.78 7.75 34.29
N PHE A 33 -44.07 6.89 33.31
CA PHE A 33 -43.52 5.55 33.23
C PHE A 33 -42.02 5.54 32.90
N LYS A 34 -41.58 6.41 31.98
CA LYS A 34 -40.15 6.59 31.68
C LYS A 34 -39.35 7.02 32.91
N GLU A 35 -39.90 7.91 33.75
CA GLU A 35 -39.26 8.33 35.02
C GLU A 35 -39.11 7.15 35.98
N LYS A 36 -40.17 6.36 36.20
CA LYS A 36 -40.11 5.16 37.06
C LYS A 36 -39.09 4.13 36.57
N ILE A 37 -39.00 3.91 35.25
CA ILE A 37 -37.99 3.02 34.66
C ILE A 37 -36.58 3.57 34.93
N LYS A 38 -36.39 4.88 34.77
CA LYS A 38 -35.10 5.54 35.04
C LYS A 38 -34.67 5.38 36.50
N GLU A 39 -35.59 5.57 37.44
CA GLU A 39 -35.37 5.34 38.88
C GLU A 39 -34.97 3.88 39.16
N LYS A 40 -35.71 2.91 38.60
CA LYS A 40 -35.44 1.47 38.75
C LYS A 40 -34.08 1.05 38.19
N LEU A 41 -33.64 1.68 37.10
CA LEU A 41 -32.40 1.35 36.41
C LEU A 41 -31.22 2.22 36.87
N TYR A 42 -31.36 3.02 37.92
CA TYR A 42 -30.25 3.81 38.46
C TYR A 42 -29.08 2.89 38.90
N PRO A 43 -27.82 3.22 38.56
CA PRO A 43 -27.34 4.41 37.85
C PRO A 43 -27.25 4.26 36.31
N GLN A 44 -27.66 3.13 35.73
CA GLN A 44 -27.43 2.79 34.31
C GLN A 44 -28.03 3.79 33.30
N PHE A 45 -29.11 4.48 33.66
CA PHE A 45 -29.78 5.49 32.83
C PHE A 45 -29.70 6.91 33.43
N GLU A 46 -28.84 7.15 34.42
CA GLU A 46 -28.75 8.43 35.14
C GLU A 46 -28.52 9.62 34.19
N SER A 47 -27.60 9.46 33.22
CA SER A 47 -27.19 10.49 32.26
C SER A 47 -28.17 10.75 31.11
N ILE A 48 -29.24 9.96 30.99
CA ILE A 48 -30.25 10.06 29.93
C ILE A 48 -31.48 10.76 30.50
N ALA A 49 -31.96 11.84 29.88
CA ALA A 49 -33.22 12.46 30.32
C ALA A 49 -34.38 11.49 30.06
N ALA A 50 -35.34 11.39 30.99
CA ALA A 50 -36.41 10.39 30.87
C ALA A 50 -37.21 10.53 29.57
N LYS A 51 -37.37 11.76 29.04
CA LYS A 51 -38.02 12.01 27.74
C LYS A 51 -37.36 11.28 26.57
N ASP A 52 -36.04 11.05 26.63
CA ASP A 52 -35.21 10.47 25.56
C ASP A 52 -35.12 8.93 25.66
N ILE A 53 -35.74 8.32 26.68
CA ILE A 53 -35.85 6.86 26.80
C ILE A 53 -36.90 6.36 25.80
N VAL A 54 -36.52 5.45 24.91
CA VAL A 54 -37.44 4.83 23.94
C VAL A 54 -37.98 3.53 24.53
N LEU A 55 -39.30 3.41 24.52
CA LEU A 55 -40.03 2.26 25.07
C LEU A 55 -40.85 1.58 23.97
N TRP A 56 -40.77 0.26 23.94
CA TRP A 56 -41.51 -0.58 23.00
C TRP A 56 -42.47 -1.47 23.78
N LYS A 57 -43.76 -1.38 23.48
CA LYS A 57 -44.75 -2.37 23.88
C LYS A 57 -44.52 -3.63 23.06
N VAL A 58 -44.41 -4.77 23.75
CA VAL A 58 -44.22 -6.09 23.15
C VAL A 58 -45.06 -7.12 23.93
N ASN A 59 -45.18 -8.32 23.40
CA ASN A 59 -45.75 -9.47 24.12
C ASN A 59 -44.86 -10.69 23.89
N VAL A 60 -43.85 -10.87 24.75
CA VAL A 60 -42.85 -11.94 24.57
C VAL A 60 -42.85 -12.90 25.76
N PRO A 61 -43.31 -14.15 25.58
CA PRO A 61 -43.34 -15.14 26.65
C PRO A 61 -41.96 -15.44 27.25
N PHE A 62 -41.93 -15.76 28.54
CA PHE A 62 -40.74 -16.28 29.21
C PHE A 62 -40.37 -17.70 28.73
N GLY A 63 -41.30 -18.43 28.10
CA GLY A 63 -41.19 -19.83 27.68
C GLY A 63 -40.01 -20.21 26.75
N GLU A 64 -39.34 -21.28 27.17
CA GLU A 64 -38.32 -22.19 26.60
C GLU A 64 -37.04 -21.67 25.89
N ASN A 65 -35.92 -21.93 26.59
CA ASN A 65 -34.54 -22.24 26.15
C ASN A 65 -33.72 -21.26 25.30
N THR A 66 -34.18 -20.05 25.01
CA THR A 66 -33.30 -19.01 24.45
C THR A 66 -32.98 -17.93 25.49
N MET A 67 -31.69 -17.81 25.86
CA MET A 67 -31.20 -16.79 26.81
C MET A 67 -31.33 -15.34 26.27
N LYS A 68 -31.68 -15.14 25.00
CA LYS A 68 -31.78 -13.84 24.33
C LYS A 68 -33.19 -13.61 23.80
N VAL A 69 -33.66 -12.37 23.94
CA VAL A 69 -34.87 -11.87 23.31
C VAL A 69 -34.52 -11.42 21.90
N ASP A 70 -34.88 -12.21 20.89
CA ASP A 70 -34.66 -11.88 19.48
C ASP A 70 -35.91 -11.21 18.90
N ILE A 71 -36.14 -9.95 19.29
CA ILE A 71 -37.25 -9.11 18.80
C ILE A 71 -36.68 -8.06 17.85
N VAL A 72 -37.32 -7.92 16.69
CA VAL A 72 -37.12 -6.77 15.79
C VAL A 72 -37.97 -5.62 16.32
N LEU A 73 -37.32 -4.56 16.81
CA LEU A 73 -38.00 -3.36 17.30
C LEU A 73 -38.45 -2.48 16.12
N LYS A 74 -39.66 -2.74 15.63
CA LYS A 74 -40.32 -1.94 14.58
C LYS A 74 -41.82 -1.98 14.82
N ASN A 75 -42.52 -0.87 14.56
CA ASN A 75 -43.98 -0.82 14.61
C ASN A 75 -44.56 -1.83 13.63
N ASP A 76 -45.24 -2.84 14.17
CA ASP A 76 -45.82 -3.93 13.41
C ASP A 76 -47.08 -4.42 14.12
N LYS A 77 -48.21 -4.34 13.41
CA LYS A 77 -49.52 -4.71 13.95
C LYS A 77 -49.69 -6.22 14.06
N ASP A 78 -49.00 -6.99 13.23
CA ASP A 78 -49.14 -8.45 13.17
C ASP A 78 -48.39 -9.12 14.32
N THR A 79 -47.25 -8.56 14.72
CA THR A 79 -46.46 -9.03 15.87
C THR A 79 -46.84 -8.34 17.18
N GLY A 80 -47.66 -7.29 17.15
CA GLY A 80 -48.07 -6.51 18.32
C GLY A 80 -46.97 -5.60 18.88
N VAL A 81 -45.84 -5.46 18.18
CA VAL A 81 -44.73 -4.58 18.59
C VAL A 81 -45.08 -3.13 18.26
N GLN A 82 -45.11 -2.28 19.28
CA GLN A 82 -45.50 -0.87 19.13
C GLN A 82 -44.61 0.06 19.95
N GLU A 83 -44.07 1.09 19.33
CA GLU A 83 -43.36 2.16 20.01
C GLU A 83 -44.34 3.03 20.84
N LEU A 84 -43.99 3.30 22.09
CA LEU A 84 -44.75 4.18 22.98
C LEU A 84 -44.40 5.66 22.73
N SER A 85 -44.65 6.10 21.49
CA SER A 85 -44.24 7.43 20.98
C SER A 85 -45.03 8.62 21.53
N HIS A 86 -46.15 8.38 22.22
CA HIS A 86 -47.03 9.45 22.73
C HIS A 86 -46.87 9.62 24.25
N PRO A 87 -46.06 10.58 24.72
CA PRO A 87 -45.69 10.69 26.14
C PRO A 87 -46.88 10.99 27.07
N THR A 88 -47.95 11.61 26.56
CA THR A 88 -49.14 11.99 27.32
C THR A 88 -50.22 10.91 27.37
N LYS A 89 -50.10 9.82 26.59
CA LYS A 89 -51.07 8.71 26.65
C LYS A 89 -51.01 8.06 28.03
N LYS A 90 -52.19 7.74 28.57
CA LYS A 90 -52.32 7.04 29.85
C LYS A 90 -51.97 5.57 29.69
N ILE A 91 -51.30 4.97 30.67
CA ILE A 91 -50.88 3.56 30.63
C ILE A 91 -52.08 2.62 30.43
N GLY A 92 -53.20 2.87 31.09
CA GLY A 92 -54.42 2.06 30.91
C GLY A 92 -55.06 2.15 29.52
N ILE A 93 -54.71 3.15 28.71
CA ILE A 93 -55.15 3.26 27.30
C ILE A 93 -54.17 2.52 26.37
N VAL A 94 -52.90 2.41 26.77
CA VAL A 94 -51.85 1.74 25.98
C VAL A 94 -51.89 0.22 26.17
N PHE A 95 -52.15 -0.23 27.40
CA PHE A 95 -52.26 -1.63 27.77
C PHE A 95 -53.70 -1.95 28.13
N THR A 96 -54.53 -2.15 27.10
CA THR A 96 -55.96 -2.50 27.24
C THR A 96 -56.21 -4.00 27.33
N GLU A 97 -55.23 -4.82 26.95
CA GLU A 97 -55.30 -6.27 27.07
C GLU A 97 -55.06 -6.77 28.51
N ASN A 98 -55.53 -7.98 28.81
CA ASN A 98 -55.17 -8.68 30.03
C ASN A 98 -53.68 -9.04 29.96
N ILE A 99 -52.88 -8.33 30.74
CA ILE A 99 -51.46 -8.57 30.93
C ILE A 99 -51.28 -9.90 31.66
N THR A 100 -50.43 -10.78 31.14
CA THR A 100 -50.11 -12.06 31.76
C THR A 100 -48.77 -11.97 32.48
N ASP A 101 -48.64 -12.60 33.65
CA ASP A 101 -47.41 -12.51 34.45
C ASP A 101 -46.21 -13.24 33.80
N ASP A 102 -46.46 -14.03 32.76
CA ASP A 102 -45.50 -14.91 32.09
C ASP A 102 -44.84 -14.32 30.83
N SER A 103 -45.01 -13.01 30.58
CA SER A 103 -44.48 -12.35 29.38
C SER A 103 -43.74 -11.04 29.69
N ILE A 104 -42.83 -10.66 28.81
CA ILE A 104 -42.23 -9.32 28.77
C ILE A 104 -43.22 -8.41 28.04
N HIS A 105 -43.56 -7.28 28.68
CA HIS A 105 -44.54 -6.31 28.18
C HIS A 105 -43.89 -5.08 27.57
N VAL A 106 -42.69 -4.73 28.07
CA VAL A 106 -41.98 -3.52 27.66
C VAL A 106 -40.51 -3.83 27.41
N VAL A 107 -40.00 -3.42 26.26
CA VAL A 107 -38.57 -3.40 25.97
C VAL A 107 -38.07 -1.96 25.98
N ILE A 108 -37.03 -1.69 26.77
CA ILE A 108 -36.33 -0.42 26.79
C ILE A 108 -35.24 -0.48 25.73
N GLU A 109 -35.37 0.32 24.68
CA GLU A 109 -34.31 0.48 23.69
C GLU A 109 -33.19 1.32 24.30
N ARG A 110 -31.98 0.78 24.37
CA ARG A 110 -30.79 1.63 24.55
C ARG A 110 -30.72 2.51 23.33
N LEU A 111 -30.54 3.83 23.52
CA LEU A 111 -30.09 4.73 22.44
C LEU A 111 -28.92 4.01 21.76
N SER A 112 -29.18 3.46 20.58
CA SER A 112 -28.18 2.67 19.90
C SER A 112 -27.12 3.66 19.48
N VAL A 113 -25.95 3.58 20.12
CA VAL A 113 -24.82 4.39 19.69
C VAL A 113 -24.58 4.01 18.23
N HIS A 114 -24.88 4.93 17.31
CA HIS A 114 -24.88 4.63 15.89
C HIS A 114 -23.44 4.37 15.45
N ASP A 115 -23.20 3.18 14.90
CA ASP A 115 -21.88 2.79 14.43
C ASP A 115 -21.51 3.57 13.17
N VAL A 116 -20.59 4.53 13.31
CA VAL A 116 -20.09 5.39 12.22
C VAL A 116 -18.71 4.96 11.73
N SER A 117 -18.23 3.77 12.13
CA SER A 117 -16.92 3.22 11.74
C SER A 117 -16.67 3.31 10.23
N GLY A 118 -17.66 2.90 9.41
CA GLY A 118 -17.55 2.96 7.95
C GLY A 118 -17.51 4.39 7.39
N LYS A 119 -18.25 5.33 8.01
CA LYS A 119 -18.28 6.74 7.61
C LYS A 119 -16.93 7.41 7.86
N ILE A 120 -16.33 7.19 9.03
CA ILE A 120 -15.01 7.73 9.39
C ILE A 120 -13.91 7.15 8.50
N LEU A 121 -13.89 5.82 8.31
CA LEU A 121 -12.91 5.20 7.41
C LEU A 121 -13.02 5.75 5.97
N ASN A 122 -14.25 5.92 5.48
CA ASN A 122 -14.49 6.50 4.16
C ASN A 122 -14.06 7.98 4.09
N ALA A 123 -14.21 8.74 5.18
CA ALA A 123 -13.74 10.13 5.23
C ALA A 123 -12.21 10.19 5.09
N PHE A 124 -11.46 9.36 5.83
CA PHE A 124 -10.00 9.26 5.67
C PHE A 124 -9.58 8.81 4.26
N LYS A 125 -10.32 7.88 3.66
CA LYS A 125 -10.03 7.40 2.30
C LYS A 125 -10.25 8.46 1.23
N LYS A 126 -11.23 9.36 1.44
CA LYS A 126 -11.65 10.40 0.49
C LYS A 126 -10.96 11.76 0.68
N ILE A 127 -9.98 11.86 1.59
CA ILE A 127 -9.18 13.09 1.72
C ILE A 127 -8.57 13.41 0.34
N PRO A 128 -8.80 14.63 -0.19
CA PRO A 128 -8.31 14.98 -1.51
C PRO A 128 -6.78 14.96 -1.54
N ASN A 129 -6.23 14.61 -2.71
CA ASN A 129 -4.80 14.76 -2.94
C ASN A 129 -4.41 16.24 -2.82
N LEU A 130 -3.17 16.46 -2.41
CA LEU A 130 -2.62 17.79 -2.20
C LEU A 130 -1.41 18.05 -3.11
N THR A 131 -1.07 19.33 -3.25
CA THR A 131 0.26 19.73 -3.74
C THR A 131 1.29 19.33 -2.71
N LEU A 132 2.30 18.54 -3.12
CA LEU A 132 3.31 18.04 -2.21
C LEU A 132 3.99 19.20 -1.46
N PRO A 133 4.05 19.18 -0.12
CA PRO A 133 4.75 20.21 0.64
C PRO A 133 6.25 20.12 0.41
N GLU A 134 6.96 21.22 0.66
CA GLU A 134 8.43 21.19 0.66
C GLU A 134 8.97 20.38 1.85
N VAL A 135 10.23 19.95 1.76
CA VAL A 135 10.83 19.02 2.74
C VAL A 135 10.81 19.59 4.17
N ASP A 136 11.02 20.89 4.32
CA ASP A 136 10.99 21.61 5.60
C ASP A 136 9.58 21.76 6.20
N GLU A 137 8.54 21.69 5.36
CA GLU A 137 7.13 21.73 5.79
C GLU A 137 6.58 20.36 6.19
N LEU A 138 7.27 19.26 5.84
CA LEU A 138 6.80 17.90 6.10
C LEU A 138 6.56 17.61 7.58
N ALA A 139 7.40 18.13 8.48
CA ALA A 139 7.22 17.94 9.91
C ALA A 139 5.90 18.58 10.38
N ASN A 140 5.67 19.83 10.00
CA ASN A 140 4.42 20.55 10.29
C ASN A 140 3.20 19.84 9.73
N PHE A 141 3.34 19.25 8.53
CA PHE A 141 2.26 18.49 7.91
C PHE A 141 1.92 17.22 8.70
N LEU A 142 2.92 16.43 9.13
CA LEU A 142 2.69 15.21 9.91
C LEU A 142 2.15 15.50 11.32
N GLU A 143 2.48 16.66 11.88
CA GLU A 143 1.98 17.14 13.17
C GLU A 143 0.57 17.74 13.11
N LYS A 144 0.01 17.97 11.91
CA LYS A 144 -1.29 18.61 11.75
C LYS A 144 -2.40 17.87 12.54
N PRO A 145 -3.19 18.57 13.37
CA PRO A 145 -4.30 17.96 14.09
C PRO A 145 -5.31 17.32 13.15
N ILE A 146 -5.91 16.20 13.58
CA ILE A 146 -7.05 15.61 12.87
C ILE A 146 -8.24 16.58 13.01
N PRO A 147 -8.93 16.95 11.91
CA PRO A 147 -10.14 17.76 11.98
C PRO A 147 -11.17 17.15 12.93
N GLU A 148 -11.87 17.98 13.73
CA GLU A 148 -12.84 17.49 14.73
C GLU A 148 -13.92 16.57 14.12
N ASN A 149 -14.36 16.86 12.89
CA ASN A 149 -15.34 16.02 12.18
C ASN A 149 -14.77 14.68 11.66
N MET A 150 -13.47 14.46 11.77
CA MET A 150 -12.76 13.22 11.43
C MET A 150 -12.21 12.50 12.67
N LYS A 151 -12.21 13.14 13.85
CA LYS A 151 -11.90 12.45 15.10
C LYS A 151 -12.89 11.32 15.30
N MET A 152 -12.40 10.19 15.80
CA MET A 152 -13.19 8.98 15.97
C MET A 152 -14.10 9.14 17.19
N PRO A 153 -15.43 9.23 17.01
CA PRO A 153 -16.33 9.32 18.14
C PRO A 153 -16.32 7.99 18.92
N LEU A 154 -16.27 8.07 20.24
CA LEU A 154 -16.40 6.94 21.15
C LEU A 154 -17.44 7.29 22.21
N SER A 155 -18.23 6.31 22.66
CA SER A 155 -19.01 6.50 23.88
C SER A 155 -18.07 6.70 25.08
N GLN A 156 -18.55 7.34 26.15
CA GLN A 156 -17.75 7.56 27.36
C GLN A 156 -17.10 6.25 27.85
N ARG A 157 -17.87 5.16 27.91
CA ARG A 157 -17.37 3.85 28.32
C ARG A 157 -16.27 3.32 27.39
N GLU A 158 -16.39 3.52 26.09
CA GLU A 158 -15.38 3.08 25.12
C GLU A 158 -14.11 3.91 25.23
N TYR A 159 -14.25 5.22 25.46
CA TYR A 159 -13.13 6.13 25.70
C TYR A 159 -12.39 5.78 27.00
N ASP A 160 -13.13 5.52 28.09
CA ASP A 160 -12.56 5.14 29.38
C ASP A 160 -11.75 3.83 29.31
N ASN A 161 -12.14 2.89 28.43
CA ASN A 161 -11.36 1.67 28.20
C ASN A 161 -9.96 1.96 27.65
N PHE A 162 -9.79 3.06 26.91
CA PHE A 162 -8.48 3.53 26.46
C PHE A 162 -7.75 4.33 27.53
N LEU A 163 -8.41 4.89 28.53
CA LEU A 163 -7.72 5.55 29.65
C LEU A 163 -7.14 4.58 30.69
N ASN A 164 -7.42 3.28 30.56
CA ASN A 164 -7.10 2.28 31.59
C ASN A 164 -5.64 2.43 32.10
N PRO A 165 -5.44 2.68 33.41
CA PRO A 165 -4.15 3.08 33.95
C PRO A 165 -3.19 1.89 34.02
N ASN A 166 -2.29 1.80 33.05
CA ASN A 166 -1.01 1.17 33.31
C ASN A 166 -0.14 2.23 34.01
N LEU A 167 0.30 1.95 35.24
CA LEU A 167 1.12 2.90 36.02
C LEU A 167 2.48 3.18 35.35
N ASP A 168 2.96 2.24 34.54
CA ASP A 168 4.27 2.32 33.87
C ASP A 168 4.19 2.97 32.46
N ASP A 169 2.98 3.17 31.91
CA ASP A 169 2.75 3.72 30.56
C ASP A 169 1.47 4.56 30.54
N LEU A 170 1.54 5.73 31.17
CA LEU A 170 0.42 6.64 31.38
C LEU A 170 -0.11 7.18 30.05
N CYS A 171 -1.44 7.22 29.91
CA CYS A 171 -2.14 7.84 28.81
C CYS A 171 -3.21 8.77 29.38
N THR A 172 -3.11 10.06 29.07
CA THR A 172 -4.05 11.08 29.53
C THR A 172 -5.23 11.23 28.58
N SER A 173 -6.25 11.98 28.99
CA SER A 173 -7.33 12.39 28.09
C SER A 173 -6.81 13.27 26.95
N GLU A 174 -5.84 14.15 27.22
CA GLU A 174 -5.25 15.02 26.20
C GLU A 174 -4.56 14.20 25.10
N ASP A 175 -3.92 13.10 25.45
CA ASP A 175 -3.33 12.17 24.48
C ASP A 175 -4.40 11.52 23.60
N LEU A 176 -5.49 11.03 24.21
CA LEU A 176 -6.58 10.39 23.46
C LEU A 176 -7.34 11.38 22.56
N ASP A 177 -7.49 12.64 22.99
CA ASP A 177 -8.19 13.69 22.26
C ASP A 177 -7.50 14.08 20.94
N ILE A 178 -6.25 13.63 20.72
CA ILE A 178 -5.55 13.72 19.44
C ILE A 178 -6.30 12.97 18.33
N LEU A 179 -6.90 11.83 18.67
CA LEU A 179 -7.54 10.91 17.72
C LEU A 179 -9.04 10.75 17.96
N PHE A 180 -9.47 10.86 19.21
CA PHE A 180 -10.81 10.51 19.65
C PHE A 180 -11.60 11.74 20.09
N GLN A 181 -12.91 11.59 20.09
CA GLN A 181 -13.83 12.52 20.74
C GLN A 181 -14.92 11.73 21.45
N VAL A 182 -15.40 12.23 22.59
CA VAL A 182 -16.52 11.58 23.29
C VAL A 182 -17.83 11.96 22.61
N SER A 183 -18.66 10.97 22.28
CA SER A 183 -19.97 11.14 21.67
C SER A 183 -21.04 10.35 22.42
N LYS A 184 -22.23 10.95 22.56
CA LYS A 184 -23.40 10.28 23.17
C LYS A 184 -24.23 9.48 22.16
N THR A 185 -24.04 9.73 20.87
CA THR A 185 -24.94 9.27 19.80
C THR A 185 -24.25 8.47 18.71
N GLU A 186 -22.93 8.61 18.55
CA GLU A 186 -22.14 7.95 17.51
C GLU A 186 -20.95 7.20 18.12
N SER A 187 -20.55 6.08 17.50
CA SER A 187 -19.33 5.36 17.89
C SER A 187 -18.61 4.80 16.66
N ALA A 188 -17.30 4.98 16.62
CA ALA A 188 -16.38 4.35 15.69
C ALA A 188 -15.58 3.24 16.38
N TYR A 189 -16.09 2.67 17.48
CA TYR A 189 -15.34 1.72 18.30
C TYR A 189 -14.94 0.46 17.55
N LYS A 190 -15.78 -0.08 16.65
CA LYS A 190 -15.42 -1.27 15.86
C LYS A 190 -14.21 -1.01 14.95
N PHE A 191 -14.16 0.15 14.30
CA PHE A 191 -12.99 0.59 13.54
C PHE A 191 -11.79 0.79 14.46
N THR A 192 -11.98 1.55 15.53
CA THR A 192 -10.92 1.92 16.47
C THR A 192 -10.24 0.69 17.07
N ILE A 193 -11.01 -0.24 17.64
CA ILE A 193 -10.45 -1.41 18.33
C ILE A 193 -9.70 -2.34 17.36
N LYS A 194 -10.22 -2.50 16.13
CA LYS A 194 -9.64 -3.40 15.13
C LYS A 194 -8.35 -2.87 14.54
N THR A 195 -8.20 -1.55 14.45
CA THR A 195 -7.10 -0.92 13.72
C THR A 195 -6.10 -0.23 14.63
N LEU A 196 -6.58 0.51 15.61
CA LEU A 196 -5.78 1.37 16.49
C LEU A 196 -5.68 0.80 17.90
N GLY A 197 -6.60 -0.10 18.28
CA GLY A 197 -6.64 -0.68 19.61
C GLY A 197 -5.36 -1.40 20.00
N TRP A 198 -4.87 -2.26 19.10
CA TRP A 198 -3.65 -3.02 19.37
C TRP A 198 -2.42 -2.13 19.60
N PRO A 199 -2.05 -1.17 18.70
CA PRO A 199 -0.89 -0.32 18.93
C PRO A 199 -1.05 0.58 20.17
N ILE A 200 -2.27 1.02 20.50
CA ILE A 200 -2.48 1.87 21.68
C ILE A 200 -2.33 1.06 22.98
N LEU A 201 -2.89 -0.15 23.06
CA LEU A 201 -3.05 -0.90 24.31
C LEU A 201 -1.90 -1.87 24.63
N ASN A 202 -1.03 -2.20 23.67
CA ASN A 202 0.03 -3.18 23.87
C ASN A 202 1.41 -2.53 23.92
N ASN A 203 2.21 -2.97 24.88
CA ASN A 203 3.60 -2.56 25.03
C ASN A 203 4.49 -3.19 23.94
N PRO A 204 5.62 -2.56 23.60
CA PRO A 204 6.61 -3.17 22.72
C PRO A 204 7.23 -4.43 23.34
N PRO A 205 7.88 -5.27 22.51
CA PRO A 205 8.70 -6.38 22.99
C PRO A 205 9.87 -5.91 23.87
N SER A 206 10.51 -6.86 24.56
CA SER A 206 11.71 -6.58 25.38
C SER A 206 12.80 -5.80 24.62
N GLU A 207 13.55 -4.96 25.32
CA GLU A 207 14.71 -4.23 24.77
C GLU A 207 15.84 -5.18 24.32
N GLU A 208 15.88 -6.40 24.87
CA GLU A 208 16.79 -7.48 24.43
C GLU A 208 16.24 -8.27 23.23
N GLY A 209 15.05 -7.88 22.73
CA GLY A 209 14.36 -8.55 21.65
C GLY A 209 15.11 -8.49 20.31
N THR A 210 15.01 -9.58 19.55
CA THR A 210 15.53 -9.62 18.18
C THR A 210 14.69 -8.75 17.25
N LYS A 211 15.24 -8.38 16.09
CA LYS A 211 14.48 -7.70 15.03
C LYS A 211 13.16 -8.41 14.73
N TYR A 212 13.18 -9.74 14.67
CA TYR A 212 11.99 -10.55 14.38
C TYR A 212 10.88 -10.35 15.43
N SER A 213 11.24 -10.20 16.70
CA SER A 213 10.25 -9.96 17.78
C SER A 213 9.51 -8.63 17.64
N TYR A 214 10.13 -7.61 17.02
CA TYR A 214 9.54 -6.30 16.80
C TYR A 214 8.70 -6.20 15.52
N VAL A 215 8.74 -7.19 14.62
CA VAL A 215 8.02 -7.14 13.33
C VAL A 215 6.52 -6.94 13.50
N SER A 216 5.88 -7.69 14.41
CA SER A 216 4.44 -7.54 14.68
C SER A 216 4.11 -6.17 15.29
N PHE A 217 5.03 -5.62 16.09
CA PHE A 217 4.88 -4.32 16.72
C PHE A 217 4.98 -3.16 15.71
N TRP A 218 5.96 -3.19 14.80
CA TRP A 218 6.04 -2.23 13.69
C TRP A 218 4.85 -2.38 12.74
N ASP A 219 4.42 -3.62 12.46
CA ASP A 219 3.24 -3.86 11.62
C ASP A 219 1.98 -3.23 12.21
N ALA A 220 1.79 -3.32 13.52
CA ALA A 220 0.63 -2.71 14.16
C ALA A 220 0.65 -1.19 14.20
N ASN A 221 1.84 -0.58 14.32
CA ASN A 221 1.98 0.87 14.40
C ASN A 221 2.07 1.55 13.01
N ILE A 222 2.46 0.82 11.96
CA ILE A 222 2.76 1.37 10.64
C ILE A 222 1.99 0.63 9.54
N ARG A 223 2.21 -0.69 9.39
CA ARG A 223 1.68 -1.47 8.25
C ARG A 223 0.16 -1.53 8.23
N PHE A 224 -0.47 -2.02 9.30
CA PHE A 224 -1.92 -2.23 9.34
C PHE A 224 -2.71 -0.92 9.20
N PRO A 225 -2.31 0.19 9.87
CA PRO A 225 -2.95 1.47 9.63
C PRO A 225 -2.81 1.96 8.17
N LEU A 226 -1.62 1.84 7.55
CA LEU A 226 -1.40 2.25 6.16
C LEU A 226 -2.24 1.44 5.16
N GLU A 227 -2.25 0.11 5.26
CA GLU A 227 -3.05 -0.76 4.39
C GLU A 227 -4.55 -0.48 4.49
N LEU A 228 -5.00 -0.06 5.67
CA LEU A 228 -6.40 0.28 5.86
C LEU A 228 -6.77 1.63 5.23
N LEU A 229 -5.89 2.63 5.36
CA LEU A 229 -6.10 4.00 4.87
C LEU A 229 -5.91 4.12 3.34
N ILE A 230 -5.10 3.23 2.76
CA ILE A 230 -4.77 3.18 1.34
C ILE A 230 -5.12 1.77 0.81
N SER A 231 -6.38 1.59 0.38
CA SER A 231 -6.93 0.28 0.00
C SER A 231 -6.19 -0.42 -1.14
N ASP A 232 -5.58 0.35 -2.04
CA ASP A 232 -4.90 -0.18 -3.23
C ASP A 232 -3.41 -0.42 -2.96
N GLY A 233 -2.96 -0.10 -1.73
CA GLY A 233 -1.60 -0.31 -1.29
C GLY A 233 -1.35 -1.74 -0.84
N LYS A 234 -0.15 -2.26 -1.13
CA LYS A 234 0.30 -3.60 -0.75
C LYS A 234 1.64 -3.51 -0.05
N SER A 235 1.74 -4.08 1.14
CA SER A 235 3.04 -4.17 1.80
C SER A 235 3.86 -5.34 1.29
N VAL A 236 5.16 -5.12 1.20
CA VAL A 236 6.18 -6.15 1.00
C VAL A 236 7.12 -6.11 2.19
N ARG A 237 7.52 -7.29 2.68
CA ARG A 237 8.52 -7.43 3.73
C ARG A 237 9.68 -8.26 3.24
N ASN A 238 10.88 -7.87 3.61
CA ASN A 238 12.05 -8.70 3.43
C ASN A 238 12.11 -9.69 4.62
N SER A 239 11.44 -10.84 4.48
CA SER A 239 11.64 -11.96 5.39
C SER A 239 13.01 -12.55 5.05
N SER A 240 13.98 -12.39 5.93
CA SER A 240 15.37 -12.81 5.74
C SER A 240 15.59 -14.34 5.63
N GLN A 241 14.62 -15.10 5.10
CA GLN A 241 14.71 -16.54 4.81
C GLN A 241 15.66 -16.85 3.65
N HIS A 242 16.03 -15.86 2.84
CA HIS A 242 17.00 -16.01 1.75
C HIS A 242 18.10 -14.96 1.87
N THR A 243 19.17 -15.33 2.58
CA THR A 243 20.41 -14.57 2.75
C THR A 243 21.19 -14.42 1.44
N SER A 244 20.65 -13.66 0.49
CA SER A 244 21.47 -13.11 -0.59
C SER A 244 21.97 -11.74 -0.15
N THR A 245 23.27 -11.58 0.01
CA THR A 245 23.95 -10.30 0.28
C THR A 245 23.69 -9.24 -0.80
N PHE A 246 23.10 -9.63 -1.94
CA PHE A 246 22.72 -8.75 -3.03
C PHE A 246 21.25 -8.30 -3.00
N ALA A 247 20.43 -8.83 -2.08
CA ALA A 247 19.05 -8.41 -1.89
C ALA A 247 19.01 -7.01 -1.26
N LYS A 248 19.07 -5.97 -2.10
CA LYS A 248 18.89 -4.58 -1.66
C LYS A 248 17.41 -4.21 -1.53
N GLN A 249 16.60 -5.07 -0.94
CA GLN A 249 15.21 -4.75 -0.62
C GLN A 249 15.16 -4.02 0.74
N PRO A 250 14.30 -3.00 0.89
CA PRO A 250 14.02 -2.45 2.21
C PRO A 250 13.39 -3.52 3.11
N ASP A 251 13.55 -3.39 4.42
CA ASP A 251 12.94 -4.32 5.38
C ASP A 251 11.41 -4.32 5.28
N TYR A 252 10.87 -3.13 5.01
CA TYR A 252 9.46 -2.89 4.70
C TYR A 252 9.33 -2.01 3.45
N GLY A 253 8.38 -2.31 2.57
CA GLY A 253 8.00 -1.45 1.46
C GLY A 253 6.49 -1.39 1.34
N PHE A 254 5.95 -0.22 1.02
CA PHE A 254 4.54 -0.03 0.77
C PHE A 254 4.34 0.35 -0.71
N ILE A 255 3.77 -0.59 -1.48
CA ILE A 255 3.61 -0.48 -2.93
C ILE A 255 2.23 0.05 -3.26
N VAL A 256 2.15 1.12 -4.05
CA VAL A 256 0.89 1.64 -4.60
C VAL A 256 1.08 1.80 -6.10
N ASN A 257 0.22 1.20 -6.93
CA ASN A 257 0.33 1.27 -8.40
C ASN A 257 1.74 0.93 -8.94
N HIS A 258 2.30 -0.19 -8.47
CA HIS A 258 3.59 -0.75 -8.88
C HIS A 258 4.84 0.04 -8.42
N VAL A 259 4.69 1.17 -7.73
CA VAL A 259 5.81 1.96 -7.20
C VAL A 259 5.85 1.91 -5.68
N CYS A 260 7.04 2.10 -5.08
CA CYS A 260 7.24 2.11 -3.63
C CYS A 260 7.42 3.54 -3.06
N PRO A 261 6.34 4.32 -2.87
CA PRO A 261 6.41 5.69 -2.33
C PRO A 261 6.80 5.75 -0.84
N PHE A 262 6.69 4.64 -0.10
CA PHE A 262 7.04 4.56 1.32
C PHE A 262 7.81 3.28 1.63
N ARG A 263 8.90 3.38 2.41
CA ARG A 263 9.80 2.24 2.74
C ARG A 263 10.39 2.33 4.14
N GLY A 264 10.84 1.20 4.69
CA GLY A 264 11.35 1.09 6.05
C GLY A 264 12.65 0.29 6.15
N GLU A 265 13.58 0.73 6.99
CA GLU A 265 14.70 -0.08 7.50
C GLU A 265 14.54 -0.29 9.00
N GLU A 266 14.64 -1.55 9.46
CA GLU A 266 14.24 -1.94 10.80
C GLU A 266 15.36 -2.73 11.49
N LYS A 267 15.71 -2.30 12.69
CA LYS A 267 16.77 -2.86 13.53
C LYS A 267 16.24 -3.17 14.92
N SER A 268 16.83 -4.17 15.58
CA SER A 268 16.63 -4.38 17.02
C SER A 268 17.28 -3.25 17.82
N PRO A 269 16.87 -3.02 19.08
CA PRO A 269 17.47 -2.00 19.95
C PRO A 269 19.00 -2.12 20.08
N ILE A 270 19.52 -3.34 20.13
CA ILE A 270 20.94 -3.64 20.33
C ILE A 270 21.79 -3.63 19.04
N ASN A 271 21.19 -3.35 17.88
CA ASN A 271 21.90 -3.38 16.61
C ASN A 271 22.46 -1.99 16.28
N ASN A 272 23.78 -1.90 16.10
CA ASN A 272 24.50 -0.65 15.86
C ASN A 272 24.65 -0.28 14.37
N GLU A 273 24.02 -1.03 13.46
CA GLU A 273 24.01 -0.67 12.04
C GLU A 273 23.25 0.64 11.82
N ASP A 274 23.81 1.50 10.97
CA ASP A 274 23.14 2.74 10.56
C ASP A 274 21.95 2.43 9.63
N ALA A 275 20.76 2.31 10.23
CA ALA A 275 19.51 2.08 9.51
C ALA A 275 19.18 3.23 8.53
N LYS A 276 19.55 4.47 8.87
CA LYS A 276 19.36 5.64 8.01
C LYS A 276 20.26 5.55 6.77
N ALA A 277 21.52 5.17 6.93
CA ALA A 277 22.42 4.92 5.79
C ALA A 277 21.89 3.80 4.88
N LYS A 278 21.29 2.74 5.44
CA LYS A 278 20.70 1.66 4.62
C LYS A 278 19.55 2.13 3.73
N LEU A 279 18.73 3.10 4.18
CA LEU A 279 17.69 3.70 3.33
C LEU A 279 18.28 4.38 2.09
N ARG A 280 19.41 5.09 2.27
CA ARG A 280 20.16 5.72 1.18
C ARG A 280 20.76 4.67 0.25
N ASP A 281 21.50 3.71 0.80
CA ASP A 281 22.31 2.75 0.03
C ASP A 281 21.46 1.71 -0.72
N LYS A 282 20.20 1.54 -0.30
CA LYS A 282 19.18 0.68 -0.93
C LYS A 282 18.13 1.51 -1.68
N LEU A 283 18.50 2.64 -2.28
CA LEU A 283 17.62 3.38 -3.17
C LEU A 283 18.37 3.86 -4.41
N CYS A 284 17.89 3.45 -5.59
CA CYS A 284 18.24 4.06 -6.87
C CYS A 284 17.13 5.06 -7.23
N TRP A 285 17.50 6.32 -7.47
CA TRP A 285 16.52 7.37 -7.76
C TRP A 285 15.86 7.14 -9.12
N THR A 286 14.55 6.87 -9.12
CA THR A 286 13.74 6.66 -10.33
C THR A 286 12.39 7.37 -10.24
N TYR A 287 12.18 8.19 -9.22
CA TYR A 287 10.86 8.69 -8.81
C TYR A 287 10.48 10.04 -9.40
N ASP A 288 11.19 10.47 -10.44
CA ASP A 288 10.90 11.74 -11.10
C ASP A 288 9.47 11.77 -11.65
N PRO A 289 8.77 12.93 -11.54
CA PRO A 289 9.26 14.23 -11.08
C PRO A 289 9.08 14.49 -9.57
N ALA A 290 8.84 13.47 -8.73
CA ALA A 290 8.62 13.69 -7.30
C ALA A 290 9.85 14.34 -6.63
N PRO A 291 9.67 15.28 -5.68
CA PRO A 291 10.80 15.91 -4.98
C PRO A 291 11.47 14.98 -3.96
N TYR A 292 10.68 14.07 -3.38
CA TYR A 292 11.13 13.07 -2.40
C TYR A 292 10.24 11.82 -2.50
N VAL A 293 10.72 10.72 -1.93
CA VAL A 293 9.87 9.62 -1.46
C VAL A 293 9.94 9.54 0.06
N LEU A 294 8.96 8.89 0.68
CA LEU A 294 8.90 8.82 2.14
C LEU A 294 9.54 7.54 2.65
N GLY A 295 9.94 7.55 3.90
CA GLY A 295 10.31 6.33 4.59
C GLY A 295 10.37 6.47 6.08
N TYR A 296 10.84 5.41 6.74
CA TYR A 296 11.22 5.44 8.14
C TYR A 296 12.45 4.57 8.37
N TYR A 297 13.17 4.86 9.43
CA TYR A 297 14.04 3.87 10.04
C TYR A 297 13.63 3.65 11.50
N ALA A 298 13.78 2.41 11.96
CA ALA A 298 13.42 2.01 13.31
C ALA A 298 14.58 1.29 14.00
N ASN A 299 14.84 1.66 15.26
CA ASN A 299 15.75 0.95 16.16
C ASN A 299 14.92 0.52 17.38
N GLY A 300 14.34 -0.69 17.30
CA GLY A 300 13.33 -1.15 18.24
C GLY A 300 12.11 -0.21 18.29
N PRO A 301 11.79 0.38 19.45
CA PRO A 301 10.63 1.28 19.59
C PRO A 301 10.88 2.69 19.03
N ASP A 302 12.13 3.10 18.83
CA ASP A 302 12.47 4.40 18.27
C ASP A 302 12.24 4.41 16.75
N VAL A 303 11.25 5.16 16.29
CA VAL A 303 10.90 5.30 14.87
C VAL A 303 11.12 6.73 14.42
N THR A 304 11.84 6.92 13.32
CA THR A 304 12.01 8.23 12.68
C THR A 304 11.48 8.20 11.27
N PHE A 305 10.48 9.03 10.97
CA PHE A 305 10.04 9.27 9.59
C PHE A 305 11.04 10.18 8.87
N VAL A 306 11.27 9.90 7.59
CA VAL A 306 12.25 10.58 6.76
C VAL A 306 11.70 10.91 5.38
N ALA A 307 12.25 11.97 4.78
CA ALA A 307 12.15 12.25 3.36
C ALA A 307 13.45 11.79 2.69
N ILE A 308 13.33 10.96 1.66
CA ILE A 308 14.46 10.55 0.82
C ILE A 308 14.37 11.38 -0.45
N CYS A 309 15.28 12.35 -0.59
CA CYS A 309 15.23 13.38 -1.61
C CYS A 309 16.01 12.97 -2.85
N ARG A 310 15.63 13.56 -3.99
CA ARG A 310 16.40 13.46 -5.23
C ARG A 310 17.87 13.82 -4.96
N PRO A 311 18.85 13.03 -5.43
CA PRO A 311 20.26 13.40 -5.31
C PRO A 311 20.51 14.72 -6.05
N LEU A 312 21.12 15.70 -5.36
CA LEU A 312 21.55 16.97 -5.96
C LEU A 312 22.92 16.87 -6.62
N ARG A 313 23.76 15.92 -6.17
CA ARG A 313 25.11 15.64 -6.68
C ARG A 313 25.42 14.15 -6.51
N GLY A 314 25.79 13.48 -7.60
CA GLY A 314 26.08 12.04 -7.61
C GLY A 314 24.83 11.16 -7.59
N ASN A 315 25.00 9.86 -7.30
CA ASN A 315 23.90 8.88 -7.44
C ASN A 315 23.14 8.59 -6.13
N ASN A 316 23.64 9.06 -4.98
CA ASN A 316 23.08 8.69 -3.68
C ASN A 316 22.05 9.73 -3.22
N PRO A 317 20.82 9.32 -2.90
CA PRO A 317 19.79 10.24 -2.42
C PRO A 317 20.15 10.81 -1.04
N ASP A 318 19.63 12.00 -0.73
CA ASP A 318 19.75 12.56 0.61
C ASP A 318 18.60 12.07 1.50
N VAL A 319 18.87 11.82 2.78
CA VAL A 319 17.87 11.34 3.74
C VAL A 319 17.70 12.34 4.87
N VAL A 320 16.59 13.07 4.84
CA VAL A 320 16.26 14.14 5.77
C VAL A 320 15.30 13.60 6.84
N ASN A 321 15.62 13.80 8.11
CA ASN A 321 14.74 13.39 9.20
C ASN A 321 13.55 14.37 9.28
N ILE A 322 12.33 13.84 9.38
CA ILE A 322 11.11 14.63 9.48
C ILE A 322 10.66 14.73 10.94
N VAL A 323 10.34 13.60 11.56
CA VAL A 323 9.87 13.51 12.96
C VAL A 323 10.27 12.18 13.59
N LYS A 324 10.48 12.16 14.92
CA LYS A 324 10.80 10.96 15.70
C LYS A 324 9.66 10.66 16.70
N SER A 325 9.38 9.39 16.90
CA SER A 325 8.52 8.84 17.97
C SER A 325 9.30 7.79 18.76
N ASN A 326 9.12 7.77 20.07
CA ASN A 326 9.48 6.64 20.92
C ASN A 326 8.24 5.80 21.22
N LEU A 327 8.03 4.72 20.47
CA LEU A 327 6.83 3.89 20.60
C LEU A 327 6.78 3.07 21.91
N ASN A 328 7.79 3.16 22.80
CA ASN A 328 7.66 2.69 24.18
C ASN A 328 6.56 3.46 24.93
N GLN A 329 6.38 4.75 24.61
CA GLN A 329 5.39 5.59 25.27
C GLN A 329 4.05 5.55 24.52
N ARG A 330 2.96 5.34 25.27
CA ARG A 330 1.61 5.27 24.71
C ARG A 330 1.16 6.54 24.03
N SER A 331 1.48 7.69 24.61
CA SER A 331 1.26 9.02 24.01
C SER A 331 1.91 9.11 22.63
N ASP A 332 3.17 8.69 22.52
CA ASP A 332 3.91 8.68 21.25
C ASP A 332 3.34 7.69 20.23
N ARG A 333 2.77 6.56 20.67
CA ARG A 333 2.03 5.65 19.77
C ARG A 333 0.78 6.32 19.21
N ILE A 334 0.05 7.08 20.01
CA ILE A 334 -1.12 7.85 19.56
C ILE A 334 -0.71 8.97 18.58
N ILE A 335 0.34 9.72 18.91
CA ILE A 335 0.96 10.72 18.03
C ILE A 335 1.40 10.09 16.71
N ASN A 336 2.03 8.91 16.75
CA ASN A 336 2.45 8.18 15.56
C ASN A 336 1.26 7.77 14.69
N LEU A 337 0.15 7.32 15.27
CA LEU A 337 -1.06 6.99 14.51
C LEU A 337 -1.65 8.22 13.80
N ARG A 338 -1.68 9.40 14.45
CA ARG A 338 -2.03 10.66 13.78
C ARG A 338 -1.07 10.94 12.61
N ARG A 339 0.25 10.79 12.84
CA ARG A 339 1.26 10.98 11.79
C ARG A 339 1.02 10.02 10.62
N ILE A 340 0.68 8.75 10.85
CA ILE A 340 0.36 7.78 9.79
C ILE A 340 -0.91 8.19 9.01
N ILE A 341 -1.93 8.71 9.69
CA ILE A 341 -3.13 9.25 9.01
C ILE A 341 -2.74 10.37 8.05
N ASN A 342 -1.96 11.34 8.51
CA ASN A 342 -1.46 12.45 7.67
C ASN A 342 -0.54 11.92 6.55
N LEU A 343 0.38 11.03 6.88
CA LEU A 343 1.31 10.39 5.94
C LEU A 343 0.57 9.66 4.81
N SER A 344 -0.59 9.06 5.11
CA SER A 344 -1.38 8.36 4.09
C SER A 344 -1.84 9.28 2.94
N VAL A 345 -2.08 10.56 3.23
CA VAL A 345 -2.44 11.59 2.25
C VAL A 345 -1.23 11.96 1.38
N LEU A 346 -0.05 12.08 1.99
CA LEU A 346 1.20 12.32 1.28
C LEU A 346 1.55 11.14 0.36
N ILE A 347 1.41 9.90 0.83
CA ILE A 347 1.71 8.70 0.05
C ILE A 347 0.82 8.62 -1.20
N LYS A 348 -0.49 8.89 -1.08
CA LYS A 348 -1.41 8.93 -2.22
C LYS A 348 -1.03 10.04 -3.22
N SER A 349 -0.72 11.23 -2.70
CA SER A 349 -0.34 12.39 -3.53
C SER A 349 0.99 12.13 -4.26
N LEU A 350 1.97 11.54 -3.57
CA LEU A 350 3.26 11.12 -4.14
C LEU A 350 3.08 10.09 -5.24
N GLN A 351 2.28 9.05 -5.01
CA GLN A 351 2.03 8.05 -6.05
C GLN A 351 1.45 8.69 -7.30
N LYS A 352 0.53 9.65 -7.17
CA LYS A 352 -0.03 10.37 -8.32
C LYS A 352 1.03 11.17 -9.09
N VAL A 353 1.99 11.80 -8.39
CA VAL A 353 3.10 12.54 -9.01
C VAL A 353 4.08 11.59 -9.70
N ILE A 354 4.42 10.47 -9.06
CA ILE A 354 5.33 9.44 -9.61
C ILE A 354 4.69 8.72 -10.82
N GLY A 355 3.37 8.52 -10.79
CA GLY A 355 2.62 7.79 -11.81
C GLY A 355 2.60 6.27 -11.58
N TRP A 356 2.40 5.54 -12.68
CA TRP A 356 2.34 4.07 -12.72
C TRP A 356 3.54 3.52 -13.48
N ARG A 357 3.97 2.30 -13.14
CA ARG A 357 5.03 1.57 -13.86
C ARG A 357 4.57 0.21 -14.32
N GLU A 358 5.06 -0.22 -15.49
CA GLU A 358 4.78 -1.57 -16.01
C GLU A 358 5.28 -2.66 -15.07
N THR A 359 6.47 -2.46 -14.47
CA THR A 359 7.11 -3.44 -13.58
C THR A 359 6.92 -3.06 -12.11
N PRO A 360 6.28 -3.92 -11.29
CA PRO A 360 6.14 -3.67 -9.86
C PRO A 360 7.47 -3.76 -9.12
N GLU A 361 7.73 -2.78 -8.25
CA GLU A 361 8.89 -2.81 -7.37
C GLU A 361 8.74 -3.89 -6.28
N PHE A 362 9.81 -4.64 -6.05
CA PHE A 362 9.95 -5.65 -4.97
C PHE A 362 8.97 -6.83 -5.04
N GLN A 363 8.14 -6.92 -6.08
CA GLN A 363 7.23 -8.05 -6.29
C GLN A 363 7.75 -8.98 -7.40
N PRO A 364 7.62 -10.30 -7.24
CA PRO A 364 7.96 -11.24 -8.31
C PRO A 364 7.04 -11.08 -9.53
N ILE A 365 7.64 -11.00 -10.71
CA ILE A 365 6.98 -11.03 -12.01
C ILE A 365 7.18 -12.44 -12.58
N HIS A 366 6.10 -13.20 -12.69
CA HIS A 366 6.14 -14.53 -13.30
C HIS A 366 5.99 -14.42 -14.82
N ARG A 367 6.96 -15.00 -15.53
CA ARG A 367 6.95 -15.19 -16.99
C ARG A 367 7.14 -16.68 -17.28
N ASP A 368 6.92 -17.07 -18.53
CA ASP A 368 7.11 -18.46 -18.91
C ASP A 368 8.55 -18.92 -18.60
N LYS A 369 8.67 -20.00 -17.83
CA LYS A 369 9.91 -20.59 -17.30
C LYS A 369 10.86 -19.67 -16.50
N LYS A 370 10.48 -18.44 -16.15
CA LYS A 370 11.34 -17.52 -15.38
C LYS A 370 10.55 -16.59 -14.46
N THR A 371 11.11 -16.27 -13.30
CA THR A 371 10.60 -15.24 -12.38
C THR A 371 11.59 -14.10 -12.28
N ILE A 372 11.12 -12.86 -12.47
CA ILE A 372 11.94 -11.65 -12.39
C ILE A 372 11.51 -10.86 -11.15
N THR A 373 12.45 -10.47 -10.30
CA THR A 373 12.18 -9.56 -9.17
C THR A 373 13.05 -8.33 -9.30
N VAL A 374 12.42 -7.16 -9.36
CA VAL A 374 13.11 -5.87 -9.42
C VAL A 374 13.36 -5.37 -7.99
N TRP A 375 14.63 -5.34 -7.58
CA TRP A 375 15.04 -4.82 -6.27
C TRP A 375 15.36 -3.33 -6.32
N ALA A 376 16.04 -2.78 -5.31
CA ALA A 376 16.26 -1.33 -5.28
C ALA A 376 17.30 -0.86 -6.29
N THR A 377 18.35 -1.65 -6.52
CA THR A 377 19.49 -1.26 -7.38
C THR A 377 19.82 -2.27 -8.46
N ASN A 378 19.26 -3.47 -8.39
CA ASN A 378 19.55 -4.61 -9.25
C ASN A 378 18.28 -5.44 -9.48
N ILE A 379 18.39 -6.45 -10.33
CA ILE A 379 17.32 -7.35 -10.73
C ILE A 379 17.76 -8.78 -10.42
N LYS A 380 16.87 -9.60 -9.88
CA LYS A 380 17.06 -11.03 -9.78
C LYS A 380 16.20 -11.74 -10.83
N LYS A 381 16.81 -12.55 -11.67
CA LYS A 381 16.12 -13.46 -12.59
C LYS A 381 16.35 -14.89 -12.12
N THR A 382 15.28 -15.61 -11.85
CA THR A 382 15.29 -17.03 -11.43
C THR A 382 14.67 -17.86 -12.53
N PHE A 383 15.38 -18.86 -13.03
CA PHE A 383 14.84 -19.84 -13.99
C PHE A 383 14.10 -20.93 -13.22
N THR A 384 12.86 -21.19 -13.59
CA THR A 384 11.99 -22.13 -12.84
C THR A 384 12.00 -23.53 -13.43
N ASP A 385 12.54 -23.71 -14.63
CA ASP A 385 12.72 -25.03 -15.25
C ASP A 385 13.99 -25.67 -14.66
N GLU A 386 13.83 -26.59 -13.72
CA GLU A 386 14.96 -27.24 -13.03
C GLU A 386 15.90 -27.95 -14.02
N THR A 387 15.38 -28.46 -15.14
CA THR A 387 16.17 -29.21 -16.12
C THR A 387 17.06 -28.33 -17.00
N GLU A 388 16.65 -27.09 -17.25
CA GLU A 388 17.39 -26.13 -18.09
C GLU A 388 18.07 -25.00 -17.30
N SER A 389 17.70 -24.81 -16.03
CA SER A 389 18.09 -23.64 -15.24
C SER A 389 19.60 -23.40 -15.18
N GLU A 390 20.40 -24.44 -14.89
CA GLU A 390 21.86 -24.33 -14.82
C GLU A 390 22.49 -24.08 -16.20
N ALA A 391 21.97 -24.73 -17.26
CA ALA A 391 22.44 -24.49 -18.62
C ALA A 391 22.17 -23.05 -19.09
N ARG A 392 21.00 -22.48 -18.74
CA ARG A 392 20.66 -21.09 -19.03
C ARG A 392 21.54 -20.10 -18.25
N VAL A 393 21.79 -20.38 -16.97
CA VAL A 393 22.71 -19.57 -16.16
C VAL A 393 24.12 -19.58 -16.77
N GLU A 394 24.62 -20.74 -17.19
CA GLU A 394 25.95 -20.85 -17.80
C GLU A 394 26.03 -20.17 -19.17
N LYS A 395 24.97 -20.27 -20.00
CA LYS A 395 24.85 -19.49 -21.24
C LYS A 395 25.00 -17.99 -20.96
N LEU A 396 24.23 -17.45 -20.01
CA LEU A 396 24.31 -16.04 -19.66
C LEU A 396 25.68 -15.63 -19.13
N LYS A 397 26.33 -16.45 -18.28
CA LYS A 397 27.69 -16.19 -17.80
C LYS A 397 28.67 -16.02 -18.96
N ASN A 398 28.57 -16.86 -19.99
CA ASN A 398 29.40 -16.76 -21.18
C ASN A 398 29.11 -15.49 -21.99
N VAL A 399 27.83 -15.13 -22.18
CA VAL A 399 27.44 -13.90 -22.87
C VAL A 399 28.00 -12.67 -22.15
N TYR A 400 27.74 -12.52 -20.84
CA TYR A 400 28.23 -11.39 -20.06
C TYR A 400 29.76 -11.33 -19.99
N PHE A 401 30.44 -12.49 -19.92
CA PHE A 401 31.90 -12.54 -20.02
C PHE A 401 32.39 -11.93 -21.34
N LEU A 402 31.75 -12.27 -22.47
CA LEU A 402 32.13 -11.73 -23.78
C LEU A 402 31.79 -10.24 -23.90
N LEU A 403 30.62 -9.79 -23.44
CA LEU A 403 30.25 -8.37 -23.42
C LEU A 403 31.29 -7.53 -22.67
N LYS A 404 31.68 -8.00 -21.48
CA LYS A 404 32.71 -7.35 -20.66
C LYS A 404 34.09 -7.37 -21.32
N LYS A 405 34.48 -8.52 -21.90
CA LYS A 405 35.77 -8.67 -22.60
C LYS A 405 35.88 -7.74 -23.80
N LYS A 406 34.78 -7.53 -24.53
CA LYS A 406 34.73 -6.62 -25.69
C LYS A 406 34.56 -5.15 -25.29
N GLY A 407 34.23 -4.86 -24.02
CA GLY A 407 33.97 -3.50 -23.56
C GLY A 407 32.71 -2.90 -24.19
N VAL A 408 31.66 -3.70 -24.36
CA VAL A 408 30.40 -3.26 -24.99
C VAL A 408 29.77 -2.15 -24.12
N PRO A 409 29.52 -0.95 -24.66
CA PRO A 409 28.85 0.12 -23.92
C PRO A 409 27.34 -0.12 -23.86
N ASN A 410 26.65 0.61 -22.98
CA ASN A 410 25.18 0.68 -22.95
C ASN A 410 24.48 -0.68 -22.79
N VAL A 411 25.02 -1.53 -21.92
CA VAL A 411 24.46 -2.84 -21.53
C VAL A 411 24.40 -2.94 -20.01
N ASP A 412 23.63 -3.90 -19.49
CA ASP A 412 23.73 -4.30 -18.09
C ASP A 412 24.89 -5.30 -17.86
N ASP A 413 25.16 -5.58 -16.59
CA ASP A 413 26.24 -6.42 -16.11
C ASP A 413 25.69 -7.57 -15.25
N LEU A 414 26.37 -8.72 -15.34
CA LEU A 414 26.19 -9.83 -14.42
C LEU A 414 26.94 -9.57 -13.11
N LEU A 415 26.19 -9.34 -12.03
CA LEU A 415 26.74 -9.12 -10.69
C LEU A 415 27.06 -10.43 -9.98
N GLN A 416 26.17 -11.42 -10.11
CA GLN A 416 26.32 -12.76 -9.52
C GLN A 416 25.45 -13.78 -10.27
N ALA A 417 25.84 -15.05 -10.23
CA ALA A 417 25.05 -16.16 -10.72
C ALA A 417 25.18 -17.40 -9.80
N GLY A 418 24.13 -18.22 -9.71
CA GLY A 418 24.15 -19.52 -9.04
C GLY A 418 22.75 -20.03 -8.64
N LYS A 419 22.61 -21.36 -8.52
CA LYS A 419 21.36 -22.05 -8.14
C LYS A 419 20.18 -21.67 -9.04
N GLY A 420 20.36 -21.80 -10.36
CA GLY A 420 19.32 -21.43 -11.34
C GLY A 420 18.93 -19.94 -11.38
N ALA A 421 19.74 -19.03 -10.82
CA ALA A 421 19.45 -17.60 -10.79
C ALA A 421 20.64 -16.72 -11.19
N VAL A 422 20.34 -15.54 -11.74
CA VAL A 422 21.29 -14.47 -12.06
C VAL A 422 20.85 -13.15 -11.44
N TYR A 423 21.84 -12.32 -11.10
CA TYR A 423 21.68 -11.01 -10.50
C TYR A 423 22.29 -9.98 -11.44
N LEU A 424 21.47 -9.05 -11.93
CA LEU A 424 21.81 -8.13 -13.01
C LEU A 424 21.72 -6.68 -12.54
N GLY A 425 22.55 -5.80 -13.08
CA GLY A 425 22.44 -4.36 -12.83
C GLY A 425 23.22 -3.54 -13.86
N PRO A 426 23.02 -2.22 -13.93
CA PRO A 426 22.21 -1.40 -13.03
C PRO A 426 20.70 -1.54 -13.26
N LYS A 427 19.90 -1.25 -12.22
CA LYS A 427 18.45 -1.05 -12.39
C LYS A 427 18.18 0.27 -13.12
N GLY A 428 17.41 0.20 -14.20
CA GLY A 428 16.86 1.35 -14.91
C GLY A 428 15.34 1.47 -14.80
N MET A 429 14.77 2.35 -15.61
CA MET A 429 13.34 2.62 -15.74
C MET A 429 12.82 2.01 -17.05
N SER A 430 11.79 1.17 -16.94
CA SER A 430 11.05 0.65 -18.11
C SER A 430 10.07 1.73 -18.58
N VAL A 431 10.58 2.64 -19.43
CA VAL A 431 9.85 3.77 -19.99
C VAL A 431 10.11 3.84 -21.49
N ARG A 432 9.19 4.46 -22.24
CA ARG A 432 9.36 4.73 -23.67
C ARG A 432 9.87 6.15 -23.88
N PRO A 433 10.59 6.45 -24.98
CA PRO A 433 10.95 7.82 -25.32
C PRO A 433 9.69 8.66 -25.55
N ASN A 434 9.69 9.88 -25.03
CA ASN A 434 8.54 10.77 -25.08
C ASN A 434 8.59 11.77 -26.25
N ASN A 435 9.76 11.95 -26.85
CA ASN A 435 10.00 12.91 -27.93
C ASN A 435 11.10 12.43 -28.88
N GLN A 436 11.27 13.12 -30.02
CA GLN A 436 12.28 12.76 -31.02
C GLN A 436 13.71 12.74 -30.46
N LYS A 437 14.05 13.69 -29.58
CA LYS A 437 15.39 13.76 -28.97
C LYS A 437 15.68 12.50 -28.15
N GLU A 438 14.79 12.13 -27.24
CA GLU A 438 14.91 10.92 -26.43
C GLU A 438 14.96 9.65 -27.28
N LEU A 439 14.18 9.60 -28.37
CA LEU A 439 14.23 8.49 -29.32
C LEU A 439 15.61 8.37 -29.96
N LEU A 440 16.17 9.46 -30.50
CA LEU A 440 17.50 9.44 -31.12
C LEU A 440 18.60 9.09 -30.12
N GLU A 441 18.53 9.61 -28.90
CA GLU A 441 19.45 9.26 -27.80
C GLU A 441 19.38 7.76 -27.46
N ALA A 442 18.17 7.20 -27.35
CA ALA A 442 17.99 5.77 -27.12
C ALA A 442 18.59 4.93 -28.23
N ILE A 443 18.25 5.24 -29.49
CA ILE A 443 18.74 4.51 -30.66
C ILE A 443 20.26 4.62 -30.79
N ALA A 444 20.84 5.79 -30.52
CA ALA A 444 22.29 5.98 -30.51
C ALA A 444 22.96 5.09 -29.45
N CYS A 445 22.45 5.03 -28.22
CA CYS A 445 22.98 4.15 -27.19
C CYS A 445 22.97 2.67 -27.61
N ILE A 446 21.87 2.19 -28.21
CA ILE A 446 21.75 0.81 -28.66
C ILE A 446 22.73 0.53 -29.81
N LEU A 447 22.82 1.43 -30.79
CA LEU A 447 23.76 1.27 -31.91
C LEU A 447 25.22 1.31 -31.47
N GLU A 448 25.57 2.13 -30.47
CA GLU A 448 26.91 2.11 -29.86
C GLU A 448 27.27 0.74 -29.26
N ALA A 449 26.30 0.06 -28.63
CA ALA A 449 26.49 -1.32 -28.17
C ALA A 449 26.70 -2.26 -29.36
N LEU A 450 25.82 -2.19 -30.37
CA LEU A 450 25.85 -3.08 -31.54
C LEU A 450 27.13 -2.93 -32.37
N VAL A 451 27.67 -1.72 -32.50
CA VAL A 451 28.97 -1.48 -33.17
C VAL A 451 30.07 -2.34 -32.55
N VAL A 452 30.13 -2.43 -31.22
CA VAL A 452 31.14 -3.24 -30.53
C VAL A 452 30.76 -4.72 -30.54
N MET A 453 29.47 -5.04 -30.39
CA MET A 453 29.00 -6.43 -30.38
C MET A 453 29.21 -7.15 -31.70
N HIS A 454 28.92 -6.50 -32.83
CA HIS A 454 28.98 -7.10 -34.16
C HIS A 454 30.40 -7.13 -34.75
N ASP A 455 31.34 -6.39 -34.18
CA ASP A 455 32.71 -6.28 -34.69
C ASP A 455 33.65 -7.43 -34.24
N GLY A 456 34.65 -7.75 -35.06
CA GLY A 456 35.71 -8.72 -34.76
C GLY A 456 35.33 -10.21 -34.81
N ASP A 457 36.27 -11.08 -34.43
CA ASP A 457 36.20 -12.54 -34.67
C ASP A 457 35.14 -13.30 -33.85
N LYS A 458 34.59 -12.66 -32.81
CA LYS A 458 33.55 -13.23 -31.94
C LYS A 458 32.41 -12.24 -31.82
N PRO A 459 31.58 -12.09 -32.87
CA PRO A 459 30.43 -11.24 -32.80
C PRO A 459 29.35 -11.87 -31.91
N ILE A 460 28.50 -11.03 -31.34
CA ILE A 460 27.36 -11.44 -30.51
C ILE A 460 26.13 -10.74 -31.07
N PHE A 461 25.05 -11.48 -31.26
CA PHE A 461 23.76 -10.97 -31.74
C PHE A 461 22.74 -11.06 -30.61
N HIS A 462 21.96 -10.01 -30.40
CA HIS A 462 20.97 -9.97 -29.31
C HIS A 462 19.69 -10.75 -29.64
N GLN A 463 19.26 -10.69 -30.90
CA GLN A 463 18.10 -11.37 -31.50
C GLN A 463 16.71 -10.90 -31.04
N ASP A 464 16.56 -10.37 -29.82
CA ASP A 464 15.27 -9.85 -29.28
C ASP A 464 15.31 -8.33 -29.01
N ILE A 465 15.76 -7.51 -29.96
CA ILE A 465 15.78 -6.04 -29.78
C ILE A 465 14.37 -5.46 -29.92
N ARG A 466 13.84 -4.96 -28.80
CA ARG A 466 12.51 -4.34 -28.69
C ARG A 466 12.42 -3.43 -27.47
N TRP A 467 11.41 -2.56 -27.41
CA TRP A 467 11.23 -1.62 -26.29
C TRP A 467 11.11 -2.29 -24.92
N ALA A 468 10.60 -3.53 -24.86
CA ALA A 468 10.52 -4.29 -23.60
C ALA A 468 11.91 -4.69 -23.03
N ASN A 469 12.95 -4.66 -23.87
CA ASN A 469 14.32 -5.05 -23.54
C ASN A 469 15.28 -3.85 -23.54
N ILE A 470 14.74 -2.63 -23.45
CA ILE A 470 15.50 -1.39 -23.36
C ILE A 470 15.03 -0.64 -22.13
N ILE A 471 15.98 -0.21 -21.30
CA ILE A 471 15.68 0.57 -20.09
C ILE A 471 16.46 1.88 -20.07
N ARG A 472 15.83 2.94 -19.56
CA ARG A 472 16.47 4.23 -19.35
C ARG A 472 17.19 4.24 -18.00
N LEU A 473 18.45 4.66 -17.98
CA LEU A 473 19.15 4.88 -16.72
C LEU A 473 18.76 6.24 -16.10
N PRO A 474 18.79 6.36 -14.77
CA PRO A 474 18.68 7.67 -14.12
C PRO A 474 19.80 8.60 -14.61
N GLY A 475 19.48 9.88 -14.76
CA GLY A 475 20.42 10.91 -15.19
C GLY A 475 19.88 12.31 -14.92
N GLU A 476 20.73 13.32 -15.07
CA GLU A 476 20.31 14.71 -14.91
C GLU A 476 19.48 15.19 -16.12
N PRO A 477 18.42 16.00 -15.93
CA PRO A 477 17.60 16.49 -17.03
C PRO A 477 18.38 17.32 -18.05
N SER A 478 19.50 17.91 -17.61
CA SER A 478 20.41 18.69 -18.46
C SER A 478 21.34 17.84 -19.34
N GLU A 479 21.47 16.54 -19.04
CA GLU A 479 22.32 15.61 -19.78
C GLU A 479 21.51 14.79 -20.79
N SER A 480 22.20 14.20 -21.77
CA SER A 480 21.56 13.27 -22.69
C SER A 480 21.07 12.03 -21.94
N SER A 481 19.86 11.57 -22.28
CA SER A 481 19.31 10.37 -21.66
C SER A 481 20.16 9.16 -22.03
N LYS A 482 20.57 8.40 -21.02
CA LYS A 482 21.32 7.16 -21.21
C LYS A 482 20.37 5.96 -21.20
N TRP A 483 20.53 5.09 -22.18
CA TRP A 483 19.69 3.89 -22.36
C TRP A 483 20.58 2.66 -22.46
N ILE A 484 20.09 1.52 -21.98
CA ILE A 484 20.83 0.26 -22.08
C ILE A 484 19.97 -0.87 -22.63
N LEU A 485 20.62 -1.79 -23.34
CA LEU A 485 20.06 -3.05 -23.82
C LEU A 485 20.15 -4.12 -22.73
N ILE A 486 19.07 -4.88 -22.52
CA ILE A 486 18.97 -5.92 -21.50
C ILE A 486 18.27 -7.18 -22.06
N ASP A 487 18.16 -8.23 -21.24
CA ASP A 487 17.49 -9.51 -21.57
C ASP A 487 18.20 -10.37 -22.62
N TRP A 488 19.46 -10.69 -22.35
CA TRP A 488 20.35 -11.51 -23.17
C TRP A 488 20.02 -13.01 -23.27
N ASP A 489 18.80 -13.43 -22.96
CA ASP A 489 18.41 -14.85 -22.94
C ASP A 489 18.54 -15.48 -24.34
N GLU A 490 18.28 -14.70 -25.38
CA GLU A 490 18.34 -15.11 -26.79
C GLU A 490 19.71 -14.84 -27.45
N ALA A 491 20.62 -14.18 -26.75
CA ALA A 491 21.88 -13.78 -27.35
C ALA A 491 22.74 -14.99 -27.75
N GLU A 492 23.33 -14.92 -28.95
CA GLU A 492 24.15 -16.00 -29.53
C GLU A 492 25.25 -15.42 -30.45
N GLY A 493 26.32 -16.19 -30.67
CA GLY A 493 27.34 -15.87 -31.67
C GLY A 493 27.15 -16.68 -32.96
N PRO A 494 28.11 -16.63 -33.91
CA PRO A 494 28.04 -17.36 -35.18
C PRO A 494 27.83 -18.87 -35.03
N LEU A 495 27.20 -19.46 -36.07
CA LEU A 495 26.40 -20.70 -36.02
C LEU A 495 25.11 -20.54 -35.21
N THR A 496 24.36 -19.47 -35.52
CA THR A 496 23.10 -19.11 -34.87
C THR A 496 22.00 -20.12 -35.18
N ARG A 497 21.16 -20.38 -34.18
CA ARG A 497 20.01 -21.27 -34.28
C ARG A 497 18.72 -20.50 -34.57
N PRO A 498 17.72 -21.14 -35.22
CA PRO A 498 16.42 -20.52 -35.42
C PRO A 498 15.71 -20.24 -34.09
N ALA A 499 15.34 -18.98 -33.84
CA ALA A 499 14.61 -18.58 -32.64
C ALA A 499 13.09 -18.79 -32.79
N ILE A 500 12.66 -20.05 -32.98
CA ILE A 500 11.27 -20.41 -33.34
C ILE A 500 10.21 -20.07 -32.29
N HIS A 501 10.61 -19.83 -31.05
CA HIS A 501 9.71 -19.42 -29.96
C HIS A 501 9.42 -17.91 -29.96
N LEU A 502 10.14 -17.12 -30.75
CA LEU A 502 9.89 -15.69 -30.88
C LEU A 502 8.68 -15.41 -31.77
N ALA A 503 8.00 -14.30 -31.50
CA ALA A 503 6.81 -13.90 -32.25
C ALA A 503 7.19 -13.32 -33.62
N LYS A 504 6.69 -13.90 -34.72
CA LYS A 504 7.06 -13.52 -36.10
C LYS A 504 6.73 -12.07 -36.43
N GLU A 505 5.64 -11.56 -35.88
CA GLU A 505 5.22 -10.18 -36.04
C GLU A 505 6.16 -9.18 -35.36
N ASN A 506 7.04 -9.64 -34.46
CA ASN A 506 7.93 -8.82 -33.65
C ASN A 506 9.41 -8.84 -34.08
N HIS A 507 9.79 -9.71 -35.02
CA HIS A 507 11.19 -10.00 -35.33
C HIS A 507 11.47 -10.08 -36.82
N ALA A 508 12.76 -9.95 -37.16
CA ALA A 508 13.25 -10.08 -38.52
C ALA A 508 12.96 -11.50 -39.07
N PRO A 509 12.50 -11.67 -40.32
CA PRO A 509 12.24 -13.00 -40.89
C PRO A 509 13.44 -13.95 -40.84
N GLU A 510 14.67 -13.40 -40.88
CA GLU A 510 15.92 -14.15 -40.89
C GLU A 510 16.25 -14.80 -39.53
N VAL A 511 15.72 -14.27 -38.40
CA VAL A 511 15.96 -14.85 -37.06
C VAL A 511 15.39 -16.28 -36.92
N PHE A 512 14.43 -16.62 -37.77
CA PHE A 512 13.80 -17.94 -37.84
C PHE A 512 14.54 -18.91 -38.78
N GLN A 513 15.73 -18.51 -39.26
CA GLN A 513 16.58 -19.31 -40.14
C GLN A 513 17.93 -19.56 -39.45
N GLU A 514 18.58 -20.66 -39.84
CA GLU A 514 19.93 -20.97 -39.37
C GLU A 514 20.95 -20.00 -39.96
N ASN A 515 22.02 -19.73 -39.21
CA ASN A 515 23.19 -18.96 -39.67
C ASN A 515 22.87 -17.52 -40.10
N HIS A 516 21.92 -16.87 -39.42
CA HIS A 516 21.74 -15.42 -39.49
C HIS A 516 22.82 -14.68 -38.66
N TYR A 517 23.05 -13.40 -38.94
CA TYR A 517 24.03 -12.55 -38.26
C TYR A 517 23.37 -11.28 -37.68
N GLY A 518 24.15 -10.19 -37.56
CA GLY A 518 23.72 -8.93 -36.94
C GLY A 518 22.61 -8.20 -37.69
N GLU A 519 22.24 -8.63 -38.90
CA GLU A 519 21.11 -8.06 -39.64
C GLU A 519 19.79 -8.17 -38.87
N VAL A 520 19.60 -9.20 -38.03
CA VAL A 520 18.37 -9.35 -37.24
C VAL A 520 18.26 -8.28 -36.15
N ASP A 521 19.40 -7.89 -35.56
CA ASP A 521 19.47 -6.81 -34.57
C ASP A 521 19.18 -5.46 -35.23
N MET A 522 19.76 -5.21 -36.42
CA MET A 522 19.55 -3.97 -37.17
C MET A 522 18.08 -3.78 -37.57
N TRP A 523 17.41 -4.86 -37.96
CA TRP A 523 15.97 -4.83 -38.21
C TRP A 523 15.19 -4.46 -36.95
N GLY A 524 15.56 -5.03 -35.79
CA GLY A 524 15.00 -4.68 -34.49
C GLY A 524 15.16 -3.20 -34.16
N VAL A 525 16.34 -2.62 -34.41
CA VAL A 525 16.57 -1.17 -34.24
C VAL A 525 15.66 -0.34 -35.16
N GLY A 526 15.53 -0.72 -36.43
CA GLY A 526 14.60 -0.08 -37.36
C GLY A 526 13.16 -0.11 -36.87
N ARG A 527 12.74 -1.26 -36.32
CA ARG A 527 11.42 -1.43 -35.73
C ARG A 527 11.20 -0.50 -34.53
N LEU A 528 12.17 -0.32 -33.64
CA LEU A 528 12.04 0.61 -32.50
C LEU A 528 11.61 2.00 -32.96
N ILE A 529 12.21 2.49 -34.06
CA ILE A 529 11.91 3.80 -34.66
C ILE A 529 10.49 3.82 -35.24
N THR A 530 10.12 2.82 -36.04
CA THR A 530 8.78 2.79 -36.67
C THR A 530 7.66 2.49 -35.69
N GLU A 531 7.96 1.84 -34.57
CA GLU A 531 7.00 1.66 -33.48
C GLU A 531 6.80 2.98 -32.73
N ALA A 532 7.89 3.71 -32.44
CA ALA A 532 7.85 4.97 -31.73
C ALA A 532 7.02 6.04 -32.44
N SER A 533 6.97 6.02 -33.77
CA SER A 533 6.11 6.93 -34.55
C SER A 533 4.61 6.71 -34.35
N LYS A 534 4.19 5.67 -33.62
CA LYS A 534 2.78 5.45 -33.25
C LYS A 534 2.34 6.28 -32.05
N TRP A 535 3.28 6.73 -31.20
CA TRP A 535 2.96 7.52 -30.01
C TRP A 535 3.68 8.87 -29.93
N ILE A 536 4.81 9.05 -30.62
CA ILE A 536 5.49 10.34 -30.72
C ILE A 536 4.96 11.06 -31.96
N ILE A 537 4.28 12.19 -31.75
CA ILE A 537 3.54 12.91 -32.79
C ILE A 537 4.49 13.60 -33.79
N ASP A 538 5.60 14.16 -33.32
CA ASP A 538 6.46 15.07 -34.10
C ASP A 538 7.83 14.44 -34.48
N ILE A 539 7.84 13.18 -34.91
CA ILE A 539 9.07 12.58 -35.48
C ILE A 539 9.23 13.01 -36.94
N SER A 540 10.43 13.50 -37.29
CA SER A 540 10.82 13.81 -38.66
C SER A 540 10.58 12.61 -39.60
N PRO A 541 9.91 12.82 -40.75
CA PRO A 541 9.66 11.75 -41.72
C PRO A 541 10.92 11.03 -42.19
N LYS A 542 12.06 11.74 -42.25
CA LYS A 542 13.37 11.16 -42.63
C LYS A 542 13.86 10.13 -41.62
N ILE A 543 13.58 10.32 -40.33
CA ILE A 543 13.95 9.36 -39.28
C ILE A 543 13.08 8.11 -39.42
N ILE A 544 11.77 8.27 -39.66
CA ILE A 544 10.85 7.15 -39.85
C ILE A 544 11.23 6.35 -41.11
N GLU A 545 11.54 7.03 -42.20
CA GLU A 545 12.01 6.41 -43.44
C GLU A 545 13.29 5.61 -43.21
N PHE A 546 14.24 6.16 -42.46
CA PHE A 546 15.46 5.43 -42.10
C PHE A 546 15.17 4.19 -41.24
N GLY A 547 14.22 4.26 -40.32
CA GLY A 547 13.75 3.09 -39.56
C GLY A 547 13.13 1.99 -40.46
N ARG A 548 12.47 2.37 -41.56
CA ARG A 548 11.98 1.41 -42.57
C ARG A 548 13.12 0.84 -43.41
N GLU A 549 14.11 1.65 -43.77
CA GLU A 549 15.30 1.21 -44.51
C GLU A 549 16.05 0.12 -43.75
N MET A 550 16.24 0.28 -42.44
CA MET A 550 16.85 -0.74 -41.57
C MET A 550 16.07 -2.06 -41.53
N GLN A 551 14.77 -2.05 -41.87
CA GLN A 551 13.93 -3.25 -41.91
C GLN A 551 13.92 -3.95 -43.28
N ASN A 552 14.57 -3.37 -44.29
CA ASN A 552 14.70 -3.96 -45.62
C ASN A 552 15.87 -4.95 -45.69
N TYR A 553 16.02 -5.66 -46.82
CA TYR A 553 17.15 -6.59 -47.03
C TYR A 553 18.50 -5.88 -47.10
N ASN A 554 18.59 -4.71 -47.76
CA ASN A 554 19.82 -3.92 -47.87
C ASN A 554 19.98 -2.94 -46.70
N ARG A 555 19.89 -3.46 -45.46
CA ARG A 555 20.00 -2.63 -44.25
C ARG A 555 21.46 -2.24 -43.95
N PRO A 556 21.72 -1.05 -43.40
CA PRO A 556 23.06 -0.62 -43.02
C PRO A 556 23.61 -1.47 -41.87
N ASN A 557 24.94 -1.53 -41.74
CA ASN A 557 25.57 -2.09 -40.54
C ASN A 557 25.43 -1.11 -39.36
N ALA A 558 25.75 -1.56 -38.14
CA ALA A 558 25.60 -0.76 -36.93
C ALA A 558 26.40 0.55 -36.94
N ARG A 559 27.57 0.58 -37.58
CA ARG A 559 28.44 1.77 -37.64
C ARG A 559 27.84 2.84 -38.56
N ASP A 560 27.46 2.46 -39.76
CA ASP A 560 26.84 3.37 -40.74
C ASP A 560 25.49 3.89 -40.19
N ALA A 561 24.74 3.02 -39.52
CA ALA A 561 23.50 3.39 -38.85
C ALA A 561 23.73 4.41 -37.72
N LEU A 562 24.76 4.22 -36.90
CA LEU A 562 25.10 5.13 -35.81
C LEU A 562 25.49 6.51 -36.33
N GLU A 563 26.31 6.58 -37.39
CA GLU A 563 26.70 7.83 -38.03
C GLU A 563 25.47 8.58 -38.57
N LYS A 564 24.55 7.86 -39.21
CA LYS A 564 23.30 8.45 -39.71
C LYS A 564 22.41 8.97 -38.59
N ILE A 565 22.25 8.23 -37.49
CA ILE A 565 21.48 8.68 -36.32
C ILE A 565 22.10 9.92 -35.68
N LYS A 566 23.43 9.95 -35.51
CA LYS A 566 24.14 11.11 -34.98
C LYS A 566 23.95 12.36 -35.85
N SER A 567 23.86 12.20 -37.18
CA SER A 567 23.55 13.31 -38.10
C SER A 567 22.14 13.90 -37.94
N PHE A 568 21.19 13.17 -37.33
CA PHE A 568 19.87 13.70 -36.99
C PHE A 568 19.82 14.41 -35.63
N MET A 569 20.87 14.27 -34.82
CA MET A 569 20.98 14.90 -33.49
C MET A 569 21.66 16.28 -33.54
N THR A 570 22.42 16.53 -34.61
CA THR A 570 23.03 17.83 -34.96
C THR A 570 22.06 18.67 -35.76
#